data_AF-A0AAE0R943-F1
#
_entry.id   AF-A0AAE0R943-F1
#
_cell.length_a   1.000
_cell.length_b   1.000
_cell.length_c   1.000
_cell.angle_alpha   90.00
_cell.angle_beta   90.00
_cell.angle_gamma   90.00
#
_symmetry.space_group_name_H-M   'P 1'
#
loop_
_entity.id
_entity.type
_entity.pdbx_description
1 polymer ?
#
loop_
_entity_poly.entity_id
_entity_poly.type
_entity_poly.pdbx_seq_one_letter_code
_entity_poly.pdbx_strand_id
1 'polypeptide(L)'
;RLRILLSLLPTVIIGLGAKHIHDCPKQPMVPVYLLVGGIVCLIIQILPCFFCCQSNGQPGLLCRILKNLLLFFCPIWLVTGTVFVYMAYEPKYEFHLSADYCERTVYKFAFWITNAIYVFILVLLLGYCCSWSQKLYNRRAKKKCHIMTIS
;
A
#
# COMPACT_ATOMS: atom_id res chain seq x y z
N ARG A 1 -2.51 -20.10 7.93
CA ARG A 1 -1.88 -19.59 9.18
C ARG A 1 -1.19 -18.23 8.95
N LEU A 2 -0.21 -18.11 8.04
CA LEU A 2 0.46 -16.82 7.77
C LEU A 2 -0.49 -15.69 7.29
N ARG A 3 -1.48 -16.00 6.43
CA ARG A 3 -2.48 -15.01 5.98
C ARG A 3 -3.37 -14.46 7.09
N ILE A 4 -3.68 -15.29 8.10
CA ILE A 4 -4.47 -14.86 9.26
C ILE A 4 -3.64 -13.90 10.13
N LEU A 5 -2.35 -14.21 10.31
CA LEU A 5 -1.43 -13.31 11.02
C LEU A 5 -1.28 -11.96 10.29
N LEU A 6 -1.19 -11.98 8.96
CA LEU A 6 -1.11 -10.78 8.10
C LEU A 6 -2.38 -9.94 8.11
N SER A 7 -3.55 -10.52 8.39
CA SER A 7 -4.81 -9.78 8.52
C SER A 7 -4.99 -9.08 9.87
N LEU A 8 -4.24 -9.44 10.91
CA LEU A 8 -4.32 -8.76 12.22
C LEU A 8 -3.85 -7.32 12.14
N LEU A 9 -2.79 -7.06 11.36
CA LEU A 9 -2.24 -5.73 11.13
C LEU A 9 -3.32 -4.74 10.64
N PRO A 10 -3.98 -4.94 9.49
CA PRO A 10 -5.00 -4.02 9.01
C PRO A 10 -6.21 -3.90 9.93
N THR A 11 -6.57 -4.92 10.71
CA THR A 11 -7.63 -4.80 11.73
C THR A 11 -7.23 -3.81 12.83
N VAL A 12 -5.98 -3.84 13.29
CA VAL A 12 -5.46 -2.86 14.26
C VAL A 12 -5.46 -1.46 13.66
N ILE A 13 -5.07 -1.31 12.39
CA ILE A 13 -5.06 -0.02 11.68
C ILE A 13 -6.47 0.58 11.62
N ILE A 14 -7.47 -0.24 11.26
CA ILE A 14 -8.88 0.18 11.23
C ILE A 14 -9.36 0.57 12.62
N GLY A 15 -9.03 -0.24 13.64
CA GLY A 15 -9.39 0.04 15.03
C GLY A 15 -8.79 1.36 15.54
N LEU A 16 -7.54 1.65 15.21
CA LEU A 16 -6.88 2.91 15.55
C LEU A 16 -7.52 4.10 14.84
N GLY A 17 -7.84 3.98 13.55
CA GLY A 17 -8.50 5.02 12.77
C GLY A 17 -9.95 5.29 13.23
N ALA A 18 -10.70 4.24 13.57
CA ALA A 18 -12.07 4.36 14.05
C ALA A 18 -12.15 4.93 15.48
N LYS A 19 -11.27 4.47 16.38
CA LYS A 19 -11.27 4.92 17.78
C LYS A 19 -10.89 6.39 17.92
N HIS A 20 -9.95 6.86 17.11
CA HIS A 20 -9.40 8.22 17.22
C HIS A 20 -9.85 9.13 16.07
N ILE A 21 -11.04 8.88 15.50
CA ILE A 21 -11.56 9.66 14.37
C ILE A 21 -11.81 11.13 14.75
N HIS A 22 -12.01 11.42 16.05
CA HIS A 22 -12.25 12.76 16.59
C HIS A 22 -11.04 13.35 17.33
N ASP A 23 -9.98 12.57 17.55
CA ASP A 23 -8.84 12.98 18.39
C ASP A 23 -7.74 13.72 17.59
N CYS A 24 -8.07 14.20 16.38
CA CYS A 24 -7.17 14.99 15.53
C CYS A 24 -7.93 16.10 14.78
N PRO A 25 -8.42 17.15 15.50
CA PRO A 25 -9.10 18.30 14.89
C PRO A 25 -8.23 19.03 13.86
N LYS A 26 -6.90 19.00 14.01
CA LYS A 26 -5.96 19.61 13.05
C LYS A 26 -6.10 19.05 11.64
N GLN A 27 -6.36 17.74 11.54
CA GLN A 27 -6.59 17.12 10.25
C GLN A 27 -7.48 15.86 10.36
N PRO A 28 -8.81 15.99 10.20
CA PRO A 28 -9.74 14.86 10.34
C PRO A 28 -9.56 13.81 9.24
N MET A 29 -8.83 14.12 8.17
CA MET A 29 -8.59 13.20 7.06
C MET A 29 -7.51 12.15 7.37
N VAL A 30 -6.67 12.34 8.40
CA VAL A 30 -5.61 11.38 8.75
C VAL A 30 -6.17 10.05 9.30
N PRO A 31 -7.12 10.04 10.26
CA PRO A 31 -7.78 8.80 10.68
C PRO A 31 -8.56 8.12 9.54
N VAL A 32 -9.20 8.91 8.65
CA VAL A 32 -9.92 8.39 7.47
C VAL A 32 -8.97 7.71 6.49
N TYR A 33 -7.79 8.29 6.27
CA TYR A 33 -6.73 7.69 5.45
C TYR A 33 -6.33 6.30 5.96
N LEU A 34 -6.11 6.15 7.27
CA LEU A 34 -5.81 4.87 7.91
C LEU A 34 -6.96 3.86 7.75
N LEU A 35 -8.21 4.31 7.94
CA LEU A 35 -9.40 3.47 7.89
C LEU A 35 -9.62 2.90 6.48
N VAL A 36 -9.65 3.77 5.46
CA VAL A 36 -9.83 3.36 4.06
C VAL A 36 -8.63 2.50 3.61
N GLY A 37 -7.41 2.89 3.96
CA GLY A 37 -6.20 2.12 3.64
C GLY A 37 -6.23 0.70 4.25
N GLY A 38 -6.69 0.57 5.49
CA GLY A 38 -6.85 -0.71 6.18
C GLY A 38 -7.90 -1.61 5.52
N ILE A 39 -9.07 -1.06 5.17
CA ILE A 39 -10.13 -1.80 4.45
C ILE A 39 -9.63 -2.27 3.09
N VAL A 40 -8.98 -1.39 2.34
CA VAL A 40 -8.42 -1.72 1.02
C VAL A 40 -7.40 -2.85 1.15
N CYS A 41 -6.50 -2.78 2.15
CA CYS A 41 -5.53 -3.84 2.43
C CYS A 41 -6.20 -5.19 2.74
N LEU A 42 -7.29 -5.21 3.53
CA LEU A 42 -8.07 -6.42 3.77
C LEU A 42 -8.69 -6.98 2.49
N ILE A 43 -9.23 -6.10 1.63
CA ILE A 43 -9.76 -6.49 0.32
C ILE A 43 -8.65 -7.15 -0.51
N ILE A 44 -7.44 -6.58 -0.59
CA ILE A 44 -6.33 -7.21 -1.34
C ILE A 44 -6.02 -8.63 -0.83
N GLN A 45 -6.09 -8.85 0.48
CA GLN A 45 -5.75 -10.14 1.10
C GLN A 45 -6.86 -11.19 0.95
N ILE A 46 -8.13 -10.77 1.05
CA ILE A 46 -9.29 -11.67 1.12
C ILE A 46 -9.87 -11.93 -0.28
N LEU A 47 -9.95 -10.91 -1.13
CA LEU A 47 -10.63 -10.95 -2.43
C LEU A 47 -10.11 -12.04 -3.40
N PRO A 48 -8.78 -12.32 -3.48
CA PRO A 48 -8.26 -13.39 -4.36
C PRO A 48 -8.76 -14.78 -3.97
N CYS A 49 -9.07 -15.00 -2.69
CA CYS A 49 -9.54 -16.28 -2.17
C CYS A 49 -11.05 -16.47 -2.38
N PHE A 50 -11.83 -15.39 -2.33
CA PHE A 50 -13.29 -15.44 -2.42
C PHE A 50 -13.82 -15.33 -3.86
N PHE A 51 -13.26 -14.41 -4.67
CA PHE A 51 -13.83 -14.07 -5.97
C PHE A 51 -13.08 -14.64 -7.17
N CYS A 52 -11.82 -15.07 -6.99
CA CYS A 52 -10.98 -15.54 -8.09
C CYS A 52 -10.74 -17.07 -8.06
N CYS A 53 -11.43 -17.80 -7.18
CA CYS A 53 -11.53 -19.27 -7.20
C CYS A 53 -12.57 -19.73 -8.24
N GLN A 54 -12.36 -19.41 -9.53
CA GLN A 54 -13.18 -19.97 -10.61
C GLN A 54 -12.47 -21.20 -11.18
N SER A 55 -13.12 -22.36 -11.11
CA SER A 55 -12.63 -23.68 -11.57
C SER A 55 -12.29 -23.77 -13.08
N ASN A 56 -12.43 -22.69 -13.86
CA ASN A 56 -12.39 -22.73 -15.33
C ASN A 56 -11.23 -21.94 -15.97
N GLY A 57 -10.16 -21.65 -15.22
CA GLY A 57 -8.90 -21.07 -15.75
C GLY A 57 -8.95 -19.61 -16.22
N GLN A 58 -10.12 -18.98 -16.25
CA GLN A 58 -10.32 -17.58 -16.61
C GLN A 58 -10.74 -16.77 -15.37
N PRO A 59 -10.04 -15.67 -15.02
CA PRO A 59 -10.51 -14.78 -13.96
C PRO A 59 -11.82 -14.14 -14.42
N GLY A 60 -12.89 -14.30 -13.63
CA GLY A 60 -14.19 -13.71 -13.92
C GLY A 60 -14.08 -12.20 -14.16
N LEU A 61 -14.98 -11.66 -14.99
CA LEU A 61 -15.02 -10.24 -15.37
C LEU A 61 -14.92 -9.33 -14.13
N LEU A 62 -15.61 -9.70 -13.05
CA LEU A 62 -15.63 -9.00 -11.77
C LEU A 62 -14.24 -8.97 -11.08
N CYS A 63 -13.51 -10.09 -11.06
CA CYS A 63 -12.14 -10.16 -10.53
C CYS A 63 -11.19 -9.25 -11.33
N ARG A 64 -11.37 -9.15 -12.65
CA ARG A 64 -10.57 -8.27 -13.52
C ARG A 64 -10.87 -6.78 -13.28
N ILE A 65 -12.16 -6.43 -13.17
CA ILE A 65 -12.60 -5.05 -12.88
C ILE A 65 -12.08 -4.61 -11.51
N LEU A 66 -12.27 -5.42 -10.47
CA LEU A 66 -11.82 -5.08 -9.11
C LEU A 66 -10.30 -4.94 -9.02
N LYS A 67 -9.55 -5.83 -9.67
CA LYS A 67 -8.08 -5.74 -9.73
C LYS A 67 -7.63 -4.44 -10.39
N ASN A 68 -8.23 -4.07 -11.52
CA ASN A 68 -7.89 -2.84 -12.21
C ASN A 68 -8.27 -1.60 -11.37
N LEU A 69 -9.45 -1.60 -10.75
CA LEU A 69 -9.89 -0.51 -9.88
C LEU A 69 -8.91 -0.31 -8.72
N LEU A 70 -8.52 -1.40 -8.04
CA LEU A 70 -7.57 -1.39 -6.94
C LEU A 70 -6.18 -0.91 -7.39
N LEU A 71 -5.75 -1.29 -8.59
CA LEU A 71 -4.48 -0.90 -9.17
C LEU A 71 -4.37 0.62 -9.36
N PHE A 72 -5.46 1.30 -9.75
CA PHE A 72 -5.48 2.76 -9.89
C PHE A 72 -5.78 3.45 -8.56
N PHE A 73 -6.68 2.89 -7.75
CA PHE A 73 -7.10 3.48 -6.48
C PHE A 73 -5.95 3.53 -5.46
N CYS A 74 -5.22 2.44 -5.27
CA CYS A 74 -4.14 2.35 -4.28
C CYS A 74 -3.05 3.44 -4.41
N PRO A 75 -2.43 3.66 -5.58
CA PRO A 75 -1.40 4.68 -5.72
C PRO A 75 -1.95 6.09 -5.52
N ILE A 76 -3.14 6.38 -6.06
CA ILE A 76 -3.79 7.69 -5.88
C ILE A 76 -4.06 7.92 -4.39
N TRP A 77 -4.66 6.94 -3.71
CA TRP A 77 -4.97 7.02 -2.28
C TRP A 77 -3.71 7.16 -1.42
N LEU A 78 -2.63 6.45 -1.76
CA LEU A 78 -1.35 6.56 -1.05
C LEU A 78 -0.75 7.97 -1.18
N VAL A 79 -0.78 8.55 -2.38
CA VAL A 79 -0.31 9.92 -2.61
C VAL A 79 -1.19 10.92 -1.85
N THR A 80 -2.51 10.83 -1.96
CA THR A 80 -3.42 11.69 -1.20
C THR A 80 -3.20 11.56 0.32
N GLY A 81 -2.98 10.34 0.79
CA GLY A 81 -2.65 10.06 2.20
C GLY A 81 -1.37 10.72 2.68
N THR A 82 -0.31 10.75 1.86
CA THR A 82 0.90 11.51 2.22
C THR A 82 0.59 12.97 2.44
N VAL A 83 -0.18 13.59 1.54
CA VAL A 83 -0.55 15.00 1.67
C VAL A 83 -1.28 15.25 2.99
N PHE A 84 -2.21 14.37 3.38
CA PHE A 84 -2.90 14.49 4.67
C PHE A 84 -1.96 14.36 5.88
N VAL A 85 -1.03 13.40 5.85
CA VAL A 85 -0.04 13.19 6.92
C VAL A 85 0.92 14.39 7.02
N TYR A 86 1.42 14.90 5.89
CA TYR A 86 2.34 16.04 5.88
C TYR A 86 1.64 17.37 6.19
N MET A 87 0.36 17.55 5.84
CA MET A 87 -0.41 18.72 6.28
C MET A 87 -0.61 18.76 7.80
N ALA A 88 -0.64 17.60 8.45
CA ALA A 88 -0.71 17.52 9.92
C ALA A 88 0.65 17.76 10.61
N TYR A 89 1.76 17.90 9.86
CA TYR A 89 3.12 18.09 10.39
C TYR A 89 3.20 19.29 11.34
N GLU A 90 3.97 19.15 12.43
CA GLU A 90 3.95 19.98 13.65
C GLU A 90 2.65 19.91 14.48
N PRO A 91 2.14 18.72 14.85
CA PRO A 91 1.00 18.64 15.75
C PRO A 91 1.40 19.09 17.17
N LYS A 92 0.56 19.92 17.80
CA LYS A 92 0.74 20.30 19.22
C LYS A 92 0.05 19.26 20.09
N TYR A 93 0.79 18.63 20.99
CA TYR A 93 0.29 17.52 21.81
C TYR A 93 -0.31 17.94 23.16
N GLU A 94 -0.29 19.23 23.52
CA GLU A 94 -0.48 19.65 24.91
C GLU A 94 -1.94 19.89 25.32
N PHE A 95 -2.82 20.27 24.39
CA PHE A 95 -4.20 20.63 24.71
C PHE A 95 -5.20 19.97 23.77
N HIS A 96 -5.96 19.00 24.28
CA HIS A 96 -7.02 18.29 23.55
C HIS A 96 -8.10 19.20 22.95
N LEU A 97 -8.28 20.42 23.47
CA LEU A 97 -9.23 21.42 22.98
C LEU A 97 -8.64 22.36 21.90
N SER A 98 -7.35 22.28 21.61
CA SER A 98 -6.74 23.14 20.59
C SER A 98 -7.07 22.63 19.19
N ALA A 99 -7.35 23.55 18.26
CA ALA A 99 -7.53 23.22 16.84
C ALA A 99 -6.28 22.55 16.22
N ASP A 100 -5.10 22.77 16.81
CA ASP A 100 -3.83 22.15 16.40
C ASP A 100 -3.56 20.77 17.04
N TYR A 101 -4.49 20.25 17.85
CA TYR A 101 -4.32 18.97 18.53
C TYR A 101 -4.35 17.81 17.54
N CYS A 102 -3.45 16.85 17.74
CA CYS A 102 -3.55 15.54 17.11
C CYS A 102 -2.91 14.48 17.99
N GLU A 103 -3.66 13.40 18.23
CA GLU A 103 -3.19 12.30 19.07
C GLU A 103 -1.89 11.70 18.52
N ARG A 104 -0.88 11.63 19.40
CA ARG A 104 0.49 11.23 19.05
C ARG A 104 0.52 9.86 18.38
N THR A 105 -0.29 8.93 18.88
CA THR A 105 -0.36 7.56 18.38
C THR A 105 -0.84 7.52 16.94
N VAL A 106 -1.92 8.23 16.61
CA VAL A 106 -2.52 8.23 15.27
C VAL A 106 -1.58 8.84 14.25
N TYR A 107 -1.03 10.03 14.55
CA TYR A 107 -0.14 10.73 13.65
C TYR A 107 1.15 9.94 13.39
N LYS A 108 1.82 9.47 14.45
CA LYS A 108 3.06 8.69 14.29
C LYS A 108 2.80 7.40 13.54
N PHE A 109 1.71 6.72 13.84
CA PHE A 109 1.36 5.48 13.16
C PHE A 109 1.11 5.71 11.66
N ALA A 110 0.33 6.74 11.29
CA ALA A 110 0.12 7.13 9.90
C ALA A 110 1.43 7.52 9.20
N PHE A 111 2.27 8.31 9.85
CA PHE A 111 3.56 8.70 9.28
C PHE A 111 4.47 7.50 9.03
N TRP A 112 4.68 6.64 10.03
CA TRP A 112 5.57 5.50 9.91
C TRP A 112 5.06 4.46 8.91
N ILE A 113 3.75 4.19 8.90
CA ILE A 113 3.20 3.19 7.98
C ILE A 113 3.26 3.67 6.52
N THR A 114 2.97 4.95 6.27
CA THR A 114 3.09 5.53 4.93
C THR A 114 4.53 5.45 4.44
N ASN A 115 5.50 5.86 5.25
CA ASN A 115 6.92 5.76 4.89
C ASN A 115 7.37 4.31 4.67
N ALA A 116 6.94 3.36 5.50
CA ALA A 116 7.25 1.95 5.33
C ALA A 116 6.73 1.39 3.98
N ILE A 117 5.52 1.82 3.55
CA ILE A 117 4.96 1.45 2.25
C ILE A 117 5.82 2.00 1.11
N TYR A 118 6.28 3.26 1.18
CA TYR A 118 7.16 3.83 0.16
C TYR A 118 8.50 3.11 0.06
N VAL A 119 9.13 2.81 1.20
CA VAL A 119 10.37 2.03 1.24
C VAL A 119 10.17 0.66 0.61
N PHE A 120 9.07 -0.02 0.92
CA PHE A 120 8.75 -1.32 0.34
C PHE A 120 8.57 -1.24 -1.18
N ILE A 121 7.83 -0.26 -1.69
CA ILE A 121 7.66 -0.03 -3.14
C ILE A 121 9.02 0.24 -3.81
N LEU A 122 9.86 1.08 -3.21
CA LEU A 122 11.19 1.39 -3.73
C LEU A 122 12.06 0.13 -3.85
N VAL A 123 12.09 -0.71 -2.82
CA VAL A 123 12.83 -1.98 -2.83
C VAL A 123 12.32 -2.92 -3.93
N LEU A 124 11.00 -3.03 -4.11
CA LEU A 124 10.43 -3.84 -5.19
C LEU A 124 10.84 -3.31 -6.57
N LEU A 125 10.75 -2.00 -6.81
CA LEU A 125 11.13 -1.39 -8.09
C LEU A 125 12.61 -1.61 -8.41
N LEU A 126 13.49 -1.46 -7.42
CA LEU A 126 14.93 -1.74 -7.57
C LEU A 126 15.16 -3.23 -7.92
N GLY A 127 14.50 -4.15 -7.21
CA GLY A 127 14.57 -5.59 -7.50
C GLY A 127 14.09 -5.95 -8.92
N TYR A 128 13.00 -5.33 -9.39
CA TYR A 128 12.51 -5.51 -10.75
C TYR A 128 13.49 -4.95 -11.79
N CYS A 129 14.09 -3.79 -11.54
CA CYS A 129 15.08 -3.17 -12.42
C CYS A 129 16.35 -4.04 -12.56
N CYS A 130 16.88 -4.56 -11.44
CA CYS A 130 18.01 -5.48 -11.44
C CYS A 130 17.69 -6.77 -12.20
N SER A 131 16.52 -7.35 -11.97
CA SER A 131 16.09 -8.58 -12.67
C SER A 131 15.90 -8.35 -14.17
N TRP A 132 15.37 -7.19 -14.56
CA TRP A 132 15.15 -6.84 -15.96
C TRP A 132 16.45 -6.54 -16.71
N SER A 133 17.36 -5.79 -16.09
CA SER A 133 18.69 -5.51 -16.65
C SER A 133 19.52 -6.80 -16.81
N GLN A 134 19.49 -7.71 -15.84
CA GLN A 134 20.13 -9.02 -15.96
C GLN A 134 19.53 -9.87 -17.10
N LYS A 135 18.20 -9.88 -17.24
CA LYS A 135 17.53 -10.54 -18.38
C LYS A 135 17.94 -9.94 -19.72
N LEU A 136 18.06 -8.62 -19.82
CA LEU A 136 18.51 -7.95 -21.04
C LEU A 136 19.97 -8.25 -21.36
N TYR A 137 20.85 -8.23 -20.36
CA TYR A 137 22.25 -8.60 -20.49
C TYR A 137 22.38 -10.03 -21.03
N ASN A 138 21.69 -11.00 -20.42
CA ASN A 138 21.70 -12.39 -20.86
C ASN A 138 21.14 -12.58 -22.27
N ARG A 139 20.10 -11.84 -22.67
CA ARG A 139 19.57 -11.86 -24.05
C ARG A 139 20.59 -11.32 -25.05
N ARG A 140 21.31 -10.24 -24.71
CA ARG A 140 22.39 -9.69 -25.56
C ARG A 140 23.59 -10.65 -25.66
N ALA A 141 24.00 -11.25 -24.54
CA ALA A 141 25.08 -12.24 -24.52
C ALA A 141 24.75 -13.47 -25.38
N LYS A 142 23.52 -14.00 -25.27
CA LYS A 142 23.06 -15.15 -26.08
C LYS A 142 23.04 -14.85 -27.58
N LYS A 143 22.62 -13.64 -27.97
CA LYS A 143 22.68 -13.21 -29.39
C LYS A 143 24.12 -13.15 -29.93
N LYS A 144 25.08 -12.71 -29.11
CA LYS A 144 26.49 -12.60 -29.50
C LYS A 144 27.14 -13.98 -29.74
N CYS A 145 26.87 -14.97 -28.89
CA CYS A 145 27.35 -16.34 -29.12
C CYS A 145 26.76 -16.99 -30.38
N HIS A 146 25.47 -16.76 -30.66
CA HIS A 146 24.80 -17.36 -31.82
C HIS A 146 25.36 -16.86 -33.16
N ILE A 147 25.80 -15.59 -33.22
CA ILE A 147 26.48 -15.02 -34.39
C ILE A 147 27.87 -15.64 -34.56
N MET A 148 28.59 -15.90 -33.46
CA MET A 148 29.94 -16.47 -33.49
C MET A 148 29.99 -17.96 -33.86
N THR A 149 28.89 -18.70 -33.71
CA THR A 149 28.75 -20.10 -34.19
C THR A 149 28.31 -20.24 -35.64
N ILE A 150 27.85 -19.16 -36.27
CA ILE A 150 27.39 -19.15 -37.68
C ILE A 150 28.49 -18.61 -38.62
N SER A 151 29.45 -17.87 -38.08
CA SER A 151 30.70 -17.48 -38.75
C SER A 151 31.75 -18.58 -38.64
#